data_AF-A0A5N5ML42-F1
#
_entry.id   AF-A0A5N5ML42-F1
#
_cell.length_a   1.000
_cell.length_b   1.000
_cell.length_c   1.000
_cell.angle_alpha   90.00
_cell.angle_beta   90.00
_cell.angle_gamma   90.00
#
_symmetry.space_group_name_H-M   'P 1'
#
loop_
_entity.id
_entity.type
_entity.pdbx_description
1 polymer ?
#
loop_
_entity_poly.entity_id
_entity_poly.type
_entity_poly.pdbx_seq_one_letter_code
_entity_poly.pdbx_strand_id
1 'polypeptide(L)'
;MPTFDMSPFFYSAAKFIKSALSTPGGKVFVHCAMGLSRSATLVLAYLMIEEKMTLVEAISAVAQYRNICPNTGFLEQLRTLDTQLQNRHSAI
;
A
#
# COMPACT_ATOMS: atom_id res chain seq x y z
N MET A 1 10.03 -3.77 18.58
CA MET A 1 9.26 -3.26 17.41
C MET A 1 9.79 -3.94 16.17
N PRO A 2 8.96 -4.37 15.19
CA PRO A 2 9.47 -5.02 13.99
C PRO A 2 10.38 -4.02 13.25
N THR A 3 11.58 -4.48 12.92
CA THR A 3 12.73 -3.66 12.49
C THR A 3 12.82 -3.48 10.98
N PHE A 4 11.94 -4.11 10.21
CA PHE A 4 12.05 -4.09 8.76
C PHE A 4 11.48 -2.81 8.16
N ASP A 5 12.31 -2.10 7.40
CA ASP A 5 11.88 -0.97 6.60
C ASP A 5 11.31 -1.45 5.26
N MET A 6 10.00 -1.33 5.10
CA MET A 6 9.30 -1.69 3.86
C MET A 6 9.17 -0.49 2.90
N SER A 7 9.41 0.74 3.40
CA SER A 7 9.20 1.95 2.63
C SER A 7 9.99 2.03 1.30
N PRO A 8 11.23 1.48 1.18
CA PRO A 8 11.95 1.48 -0.09
C PRO A 8 11.24 0.69 -1.20
N PHE A 9 10.31 -0.21 -0.85
CA PHE A 9 9.60 -1.07 -1.79
C PHE A 9 8.22 -0.54 -2.19
N PHE A 10 7.71 0.53 -1.57
CA PHE A 10 6.35 1.01 -1.84
C PHE A 10 6.16 1.42 -3.31
N TYR A 11 7.04 2.27 -3.84
CA TYR A 11 6.92 2.74 -5.23
C TYR A 11 7.25 1.65 -6.26
N SER A 12 8.22 0.78 -6.00
CA SER A 12 8.56 -0.30 -6.94
C SER A 12 7.46 -1.36 -7.00
N ALA A 13 6.86 -1.71 -5.86
CA ALA A 13 5.70 -2.58 -5.80
C ALA A 13 4.46 -1.94 -6.44
N ALA A 14 4.17 -0.67 -6.15
CA ALA A 14 3.06 0.04 -6.76
C ALA A 14 3.18 0.08 -8.29
N LYS A 15 4.37 0.42 -8.80
CA LYS A 15 4.67 0.40 -10.24
C LYS A 15 4.46 -0.98 -10.86
N PHE A 16 4.93 -2.04 -10.20
CA PHE A 16 4.74 -3.41 -10.68
C PHE A 16 3.24 -3.75 -10.78
N ILE A 17 2.47 -3.47 -9.72
CA ILE A 17 1.04 -3.74 -9.68
C ILE A 17 0.33 -2.95 -10.79
N LYS A 18 0.59 -1.64 -10.91
CA LYS A 18 -0.02 -0.78 -11.94
C LYS A 18 0.28 -1.28 -13.35
N SER A 19 1.55 -1.61 -13.62
CA SER A 19 1.98 -2.06 -14.94
C SER A 19 1.29 -3.36 -15.34
N ALA A 20 1.21 -4.32 -14.41
CA ALA A 20 0.54 -5.59 -14.66
C ALA A 20 -0.98 -5.41 -14.87
N LEU A 21 -1.64 -4.58 -14.06
CA LEU A 21 -3.07 -4.29 -14.18
C LEU A 21 -3.43 -3.46 -15.42
N SER A 22 -2.46 -2.75 -16.02
CA SER A 22 -2.66 -1.98 -17.26
C SER A 22 -2.67 -2.88 -18.50
N THR A 23 -2.30 -4.15 -18.37
CA THR A 23 -2.37 -5.14 -19.46
C THR A 23 -3.80 -5.69 -19.56
N PRO A 24 -4.41 -5.77 -20.77
CA PRO A 24 -5.72 -6.39 -20.92
C PRO A 24 -5.75 -7.82 -20.34
N GLY A 25 -6.66 -8.06 -19.39
CA GLY A 25 -6.76 -9.35 -18.69
C GLY A 25 -5.70 -9.60 -17.61
N GLY A 26 -4.83 -8.63 -17.32
CA GLY A 26 -3.81 -8.72 -16.29
C GLY A 26 -4.39 -8.92 -14.89
N LYS A 27 -3.77 -9.82 -14.13
CA LYS A 27 -4.11 -10.10 -12.73
C LYS A 27 -2.85 -10.16 -11.89
N VAL A 28 -2.90 -9.64 -10.68
CA VAL A 28 -1.78 -9.64 -9.73
C VAL A 28 -2.21 -10.33 -8.45
N PHE A 29 -1.37 -11.26 -7.98
CA PHE A 29 -1.51 -11.88 -6.67
C PHE A 29 -0.37 -11.42 -5.75
N VAL A 30 -0.69 -10.59 -4.77
CA VAL A 30 0.26 -10.12 -3.75
C VAL A 30 0.08 -10.95 -2.50
N HIS A 31 1.09 -11.73 -2.11
CA HIS A 31 1.03 -12.60 -0.94
C HIS A 31 2.17 -12.38 0.05
N CYS A 32 1.97 -12.83 1.28
CA CYS A 32 3.04 -13.05 2.25
C CYS A 32 2.79 -14.40 2.91
N ALA A 33 3.24 -14.64 4.15
CA ALA A 33 2.98 -15.90 4.84
C ALA A 33 1.48 -16.14 5.10
N MET A 34 0.78 -15.13 5.66
CA MET A 34 -0.65 -15.23 6.01
C MET A 34 -1.54 -14.25 5.25
N GLY A 35 -0.95 -13.38 4.44
CA GLY A 35 -1.68 -12.31 3.76
C GLY A 35 -2.28 -11.25 4.70
N LEU A 36 -1.78 -11.12 5.94
CA LEU A 36 -2.33 -10.19 6.95
C LEU A 36 -1.55 -8.88 7.05
N SER A 37 -0.21 -8.95 6.96
CA SER A 37 0.67 -7.82 7.31
C SER A 37 1.47 -7.32 6.10
N ARG A 38 2.58 -7.99 5.73
CA ARG A 38 3.50 -7.52 4.67
C ARG A 38 2.83 -7.27 3.31
N SER A 39 2.06 -8.23 2.83
CA SER A 39 1.36 -8.08 1.54
C SER A 39 0.29 -7.00 1.60
N ALA A 40 -0.44 -6.90 2.72
CA ALA A 40 -1.44 -5.86 2.92
C ALA A 40 -0.78 -4.48 2.87
N THR A 41 0.36 -4.29 3.54
CA THR A 41 1.12 -3.04 3.51
C THR A 41 1.47 -2.59 2.08
N LEU A 42 1.93 -3.49 1.21
CA LEU A 42 2.24 -3.14 -0.19
C LEU A 42 0.99 -2.80 -1.01
N VAL A 43 -0.14 -3.50 -0.78
CA VAL A 43 -1.41 -3.19 -1.44
C VAL A 43 -1.96 -1.83 -0.99
N LEU A 44 -1.87 -1.52 0.31
CA LEU A 44 -2.25 -0.22 0.85
C LEU A 44 -1.40 0.90 0.22
N ALA A 45 -0.08 0.73 0.17
CA ALA A 45 0.81 1.68 -0.48
C ALA A 45 0.47 1.88 -1.97
N TYR A 46 0.14 0.80 -2.70
CA TYR A 46 -0.32 0.89 -4.09
C TYR A 46 -1.58 1.76 -4.23
N LEU A 47 -2.61 1.52 -3.41
CA LEU A 47 -3.86 2.30 -3.46
C LEU A 47 -3.61 3.78 -3.13
N MET A 48 -2.71 4.06 -2.19
CA MET A 48 -2.36 5.44 -1.86
C MET A 48 -1.63 6.15 -2.99
N ILE A 49 -0.67 5.47 -3.63
CA ILE A 49 0.19 6.06 -4.67
C ILE A 49 -0.54 6.18 -6.01
N GLU A 50 -1.19 5.10 -6.47
CA GLU A 50 -1.75 5.00 -7.83
C GLU A 50 -3.22 5.39 -7.90
N GLU A 51 -3.98 5.15 -6.84
CA GLU A 51 -5.42 5.46 -6.76
C GLU A 51 -5.71 6.70 -5.90
N LYS A 52 -4.67 7.39 -5.44
CA LYS A 52 -4.73 8.65 -4.68
C LYS A 52 -5.57 8.60 -3.39
N MET A 53 -5.65 7.43 -2.78
CA MET A 53 -6.34 7.25 -1.50
C MET A 53 -5.48 7.75 -0.34
N THR A 54 -6.12 8.32 0.68
CA THR A 54 -5.51 8.46 2.01
C THR A 54 -5.26 7.10 2.64
N LEU A 55 -4.43 7.02 3.68
CA LEU A 55 -4.21 5.76 4.40
C LEU A 55 -5.52 5.17 4.95
N VAL A 56 -6.43 6.02 5.46
CA VAL A 56 -7.72 5.58 6.02
C VAL A 56 -8.63 5.00 4.94
N GLU A 57 -8.70 5.63 3.78
CA GLU A 57 -9.48 5.15 2.63
C GLU A 57 -8.92 3.81 2.11
N ALA A 58 -7.60 3.71 1.96
CA ALA A 58 -6.95 2.48 1.52
C ALA A 58 -7.19 1.31 2.50
N ILE A 59 -7.08 1.55 3.82
CA ILE A 59 -7.39 0.53 4.83
C ILE A 59 -8.84 0.10 4.74
N SER A 60 -9.76 1.06 4.64
CA SER A 60 -11.20 0.79 4.57
C SER A 60 -11.55 -0.03 3.32
N ALA A 61 -10.96 0.33 2.16
CA ALA A 61 -11.17 -0.38 0.90
C ALA A 61 -10.71 -1.84 0.97
N VAL A 62 -9.52 -2.12 1.55
CA VAL A 62 -9.01 -3.48 1.66
C VAL A 62 -9.76 -4.29 2.73
N ALA A 63 -10.09 -3.67 3.86
CA ALA A 63 -10.77 -4.30 4.98
C ALA A 63 -12.19 -4.80 4.64
N GLN A 64 -12.84 -4.22 3.63
CA GLN A 64 -14.13 -4.69 3.13
C GLN A 64 -14.09 -6.13 2.57
N TYR A 65 -12.95 -6.53 2.00
CA TYR A 65 -12.82 -7.82 1.29
C TYR A 65 -11.87 -8.78 1.99
N ARG A 66 -11.01 -8.28 2.90
CA ARG A 66 -10.02 -9.09 3.59
C ARG A 66 -9.68 -8.52 4.97
N ASN A 67 -9.67 -9.38 5.98
CA ASN A 67 -9.07 -9.04 7.26
C ASN A 67 -7.57 -8.78 7.09
N ILE A 68 -7.13 -7.57 7.42
CA ILE A 68 -5.73 -7.15 7.38
C ILE A 68 -5.30 -6.60 8.73
N CYS A 69 -4.03 -6.81 9.07
CA CYS A 69 -3.42 -6.31 10.28
C CYS A 69 -1.92 -6.07 10.03
N PRO A 70 -1.56 -4.99 9.31
CA PRO A 70 -0.19 -4.50 9.27
C PRO A 70 0.32 -4.27 10.70
N ASN A 71 1.59 -4.59 10.96
CA ASN A 71 2.15 -4.29 12.28
C ASN A 71 2.32 -2.77 12.45
N THR A 72 2.52 -2.33 13.69
CA THR A 72 2.69 -0.90 14.04
C THR A 72 3.81 -0.21 13.25
N GLY A 73 4.95 -0.87 13.02
CA GLY A 73 6.05 -0.31 12.23
C GLY A 73 5.67 -0.05 10.78
N PHE A 74 4.92 -0.97 10.15
CA PHE A 74 4.41 -0.78 8.79
C PHE A 74 3.31 0.29 8.72
N LEU A 75 2.46 0.40 9.75
CA LEU A 75 1.47 1.47 9.82
C LEU A 75 2.12 2.85 9.92
N GLU A 76 3.20 3.01 10.71
CA GLU A 76 3.94 4.28 10.78
C GLU A 76 4.66 4.62 9.47
N GLN A 77 5.21 3.62 8.77
CA GLN A 77 5.78 3.81 7.43
C GLN A 77 4.71 4.26 6.41
N LEU A 78 3.52 3.65 6.45
CA LEU A 78 2.39 4.07 5.61
C LEU A 78 1.88 5.47 5.98
N ARG A 79 1.83 5.81 7.27
CA ARG A 79 1.46 7.17 7.72
C ARG A 79 2.45 8.21 7.22
N THR A 80 3.74 7.89 7.24
CA THR A 80 4.79 8.75 6.67
C THR A 80 4.56 8.95 5.16
N LEU A 81 4.24 7.89 4.42
CA LEU A 81 3.86 7.99 3.00
C LEU A 81 2.63 8.89 2.81
N ASP A 82 1.58 8.73 3.62
CA ASP A 82 0.35 9.52 3.53
C ASP A 82 0.62 11.02 3.66
N THR A 83 1.37 11.43 4.69
CA THR A 83 1.79 12.82 4.88
C THR A 83 2.59 13.36 3.68
N GLN A 84 3.50 12.55 3.13
CA GLN A 84 4.28 12.94 1.95
C GLN A 84 3.41 13.11 0.69
N LEU A 85 2.39 12.28 0.50
CA LEU A 85 1.47 12.38 -0.64
C LEU A 85 0.54 13.58 -0.50
N GLN A 86 0.00 13.83 0.70
CA GLN A 86 -0.84 15.00 0.99
C GLN A 86 -0.08 16.32 0.76
N ASN A 87 1.17 16.41 1.22
CA ASN A 87 1.99 17.60 1.00
C ASN A 87 2.27 17.88 -0.48
N ARG A 88 2.35 16.84 -1.32
CA ARG A 88 2.52 17.00 -2.77
C ARG A 88 1.24 17.47 -3.45
N HIS A 89 0.08 17.04 -2.97
CA HIS A 89 -1.21 17.44 -3.51
C HIS A 89 -1.59 18.87 -3.11
N SER A 90 -1.16 19.35 -1.93
CA SER A 90 -1.40 20.73 -1.48
C SER A 90 -0.44 21.76 -2.10
N ALA A 91 0.55 21.34 -2.89
CA ALA A 91 1.56 22.20 -3.50
C ALA A 91 1.24 22.60 -4.96
N ILE A 92 0.00 22.37 -5.41
CA ILE A 92 -0.55 22.74 -6.73
C ILE A 92 -1.79 23.58 -6.49
#